data_AF-A0A0P0W2F9-F1
#
_entry.id   AF-A0A0P0W2F9-F1
#
_cell.length_a   1.000
_cell.length_b   1.000
_cell.length_c   1.000
_cell.angle_alpha   90.00
_cell.angle_beta   90.00
_cell.angle_gamma   90.00
#
_symmetry.space_group_name_H-M   'P 1'
#
loop_
_entity.id
_entity.type
_entity.pdbx_description
1 polymer ?
#
loop_
_entity_poly.entity_id
_entity_poly.type
_entity_poly.pdbx_seq_one_letter_code
_entity_poly.pdbx_strand_id
1 'polypeptide(L)'
;LVFFLQDVPYLPELQWSKGSRLKDVVCQFQEHLKILQDYWSIMDDIDKVLWVVDPTKPTFAMSHRRIALGDDCYLLLHVNVRKPRSLPEVRFLGTDGKLDRLITNWRKYCKKWYILRFLTLHAVHMSHTKFYTDMLSHA
;
A
#
# COMPACT_ATOMS: atom_id res chain seq x y z
N LEU A 1 -9.80 18.50 16.85
CA LEU A 1 -10.04 17.09 17.23
C LEU A 1 -10.91 16.36 16.18
N VAL A 2 -12.10 16.85 15.83
CA VAL A 2 -12.99 16.18 14.84
C VAL A 2 -12.33 15.96 13.47
N PHE A 3 -11.58 16.93 12.94
CA PHE A 3 -10.84 16.77 11.67
C PHE A 3 -9.69 15.74 11.72
N PHE A 4 -9.05 15.55 12.88
CA PHE A 4 -7.98 14.54 13.04
C PHE A 4 -8.52 13.12 13.18
N LEU A 5 -9.75 12.97 13.68
CA LEU A 5 -10.40 11.66 13.81
C LEU A 5 -10.81 11.07 12.46
N GLN A 6 -10.97 11.91 11.43
CA GLN A 6 -11.43 11.47 10.12
C GLN A 6 -10.30 10.99 9.20
N ASP A 7 -9.03 11.27 9.55
CA ASP A 7 -7.87 10.90 8.73
C ASP A 7 -7.02 9.79 9.37
N VAL A 8 -7.66 8.90 10.11
CA VAL A 8 -7.05 7.64 10.55
C VAL A 8 -7.81 6.47 9.92
N PRO A 9 -7.12 5.37 9.58
CA PRO A 9 -7.76 4.22 8.92
C PRO A 9 -8.80 3.51 9.80
N TYR A 10 -8.66 3.63 11.13
CA TYR A 10 -9.68 3.23 12.10
C TYR A 10 -9.45 3.97 13.43
N LEU A 11 -10.52 4.15 14.20
CA LEU A 11 -10.49 4.75 15.53
C LEU A 11 -10.11 3.73 16.60
N PRO A 12 -9.40 4.14 17.67
CA PRO A 12 -9.20 3.27 18.82
C PRO A 12 -10.50 3.13 19.60
N GLU A 13 -10.65 2.01 20.31
CA GLU A 13 -11.72 1.83 21.28
C GLU A 13 -11.38 2.63 22.55
N LEU A 14 -11.98 3.81 22.67
CA LEU A 14 -11.71 4.73 23.78
C LEU A 14 -12.35 4.24 25.07
N GLN A 15 -11.53 4.09 26.11
CA GLN A 15 -11.96 3.77 27.46
C GLN A 15 -12.31 5.07 28.21
N TRP A 16 -13.52 5.13 28.75
CA TRP A 16 -14.04 6.28 29.50
C TRP A 16 -14.83 5.83 30.73
N SER A 17 -14.68 6.58 31.82
CA SER A 17 -15.42 6.38 33.08
C SER A 17 -15.76 7.72 33.73
N LYS A 18 -16.58 7.73 34.79
CA LYS A 18 -16.87 8.96 35.57
C LYS A 18 -15.60 9.63 36.15
N GLY A 19 -14.53 8.86 36.37
CA GLY A 19 -13.25 9.36 36.85
C GLY A 19 -12.35 9.93 35.74
N SER A 20 -12.65 9.62 34.48
CA SER A 20 -11.83 10.02 33.34
C SER A 20 -11.88 11.54 33.13
N ARG A 21 -10.83 12.04 32.49
CA ARG A 21 -10.63 13.41 32.06
C ARG A 21 -10.28 13.42 30.58
N LEU A 22 -10.46 14.56 29.91
CA LEU A 22 -10.14 14.69 28.49
C LEU A 22 -8.70 14.27 28.17
N LYS A 23 -7.75 14.58 29.06
CA LYS A 23 -6.34 14.16 28.92
C LYS A 23 -6.18 12.65 28.74
N ASP A 24 -7.03 11.84 29.37
CA ASP A 24 -6.91 10.38 29.34
C ASP A 24 -7.31 9.85 27.94
N VAL A 25 -8.30 10.47 27.30
CA VAL A 25 -8.69 10.19 25.91
C VAL A 25 -7.62 10.64 24.93
N VAL A 26 -7.02 11.81 25.16
CA VAL A 26 -5.92 12.33 24.34
C VAL A 26 -4.72 11.39 24.39
N CYS A 27 -4.35 10.90 25.58
CA CYS A 27 -3.26 9.93 25.74
C CYS A 27 -3.55 8.62 24.98
N GLN A 28 -4.75 8.05 25.13
CA GLN A 28 -5.15 6.84 24.38
C GLN A 28 -5.08 7.04 22.86
N PHE A 29 -5.51 8.21 22.37
CA PHE A 29 -5.41 8.53 20.96
C PHE A 29 -3.95 8.67 20.50
N GLN A 30 -3.09 9.33 21.28
CA GLN A 30 -1.66 9.43 20.97
C GLN A 30 -0.97 8.07 20.91
N GLU A 31 -1.31 7.14 21.81
CA GLU A 31 -0.82 5.76 21.77
C GLU A 31 -1.28 5.04 20.51
N HIS A 32 -2.54 5.22 20.12
CA HIS A 32 -3.07 4.69 18.88
C HIS A 32 -2.34 5.21 17.63
N LEU A 33 -2.01 6.51 17.59
CA LEU A 33 -1.22 7.09 16.50
C LEU A 33 0.18 6.48 16.39
N LYS A 34 0.77 6.01 17.50
CA LYS A 34 2.07 5.31 17.49
C LYS A 34 1.94 3.94 16.84
N ILE A 35 0.85 3.21 17.09
CA ILE A 35 0.56 1.90 16.47
C ILE A 35 0.44 2.05 14.95
N LEU A 36 -0.17 3.14 14.48
CA LEU A 36 -0.39 3.41 13.06
C LEU A 36 0.88 3.86 12.30
N GLN A 37 1.99 4.18 12.98
CA GLN A 37 3.22 4.66 12.31
C GLN A 37 3.78 3.66 11.31
N ASP A 38 3.79 2.36 11.63
CA ASP A 38 4.33 1.33 10.72
C ASP A 38 3.50 1.23 9.43
N TYR A 39 2.18 1.39 9.55
CA TYR A 39 1.29 1.44 8.40
C TYR A 39 1.54 2.67 7.53
N TRP A 40 1.60 3.86 8.13
CA TRP A 40 1.86 5.09 7.37
C TRP A 40 3.23 5.11 6.72
N SER A 41 4.26 4.57 7.38
CA SER A 41 5.58 4.41 6.79
C SER A 41 5.53 3.56 5.51
N ILE A 42 4.78 2.46 5.51
CA ILE A 42 4.66 1.60 4.33
C ILE A 42 3.86 2.29 3.21
N MET A 43 2.80 3.01 3.56
CA MET A 43 2.02 3.77 2.57
C MET A 43 2.87 4.89 1.94
N ASP A 44 3.67 5.59 2.74
CA ASP A 44 4.60 6.63 2.29
C ASP A 44 5.71 6.04 1.40
N ASP A 45 6.26 4.88 1.75
CA ASP A 45 7.21 4.16 0.88
C ASP A 45 6.57 3.77 -0.48
N ILE A 46 5.32 3.29 -0.46
CA ILE A 46 4.57 2.99 -1.69
C ILE A 46 4.40 4.25 -2.54
N ASP A 47 3.96 5.35 -1.93
CA ASP A 47 3.66 6.62 -2.61
C ASP A 47 4.93 7.27 -3.19
N LYS A 48 6.09 7.10 -2.53
CA LYS A 48 7.38 7.62 -2.99
C LYS A 48 8.02 6.79 -4.09
N VAL A 49 7.88 5.47 -4.03
CA VAL A 49 8.61 4.55 -4.91
C VAL A 49 7.82 4.23 -6.17
N LEU A 50 6.49 4.17 -6.07
CA LEU A 50 5.65 3.60 -7.12
C LEU A 50 4.86 4.65 -7.85
N TRP A 51 4.51 4.32 -9.10
CA TRP A 51 3.61 5.14 -9.88
C TRP A 51 2.17 4.92 -9.42
N VAL A 52 1.80 5.56 -8.31
CA VAL A 52 0.42 5.64 -7.84
C VAL A 52 -0.36 6.58 -8.76
N VAL A 53 -1.40 6.04 -9.40
CA VAL A 53 -2.32 6.81 -10.28
C VAL A 53 -3.62 7.16 -9.59
N ASP A 54 -3.97 6.45 -8.51
CA ASP A 54 -5.15 6.74 -7.69
C ASP A 54 -4.93 6.24 -6.25
N PRO A 55 -5.31 7.02 -5.22
CA PRO A 55 -5.79 8.41 -5.28
C PRO A 55 -4.68 9.40 -5.69
N THR A 56 -5.04 10.49 -6.37
CA THR A 56 -4.09 11.57 -6.74
C THR A 56 -3.59 12.36 -5.54
N LYS A 57 -4.38 12.39 -4.46
CA LYS A 57 -4.03 12.98 -3.16
C LYS A 57 -4.38 11.96 -2.08
N PRO A 58 -3.44 11.06 -1.73
CA PRO A 58 -3.71 10.08 -0.70
C PRO A 58 -3.90 10.73 0.67
N THR A 59 -4.78 10.15 1.46
CA THR A 59 -4.98 10.53 2.87
C THR A 59 -4.45 9.44 3.79
N PHE A 60 -4.23 9.77 5.06
CA PHE A 60 -3.72 8.83 6.07
C PHE A 60 -4.71 7.68 6.37
N ALA A 61 -6.00 7.88 6.10
CA ALA A 61 -7.02 6.84 6.23
C ALA A 61 -7.03 5.81 5.07
N MET A 62 -6.53 6.16 3.89
CA MET A 62 -6.67 5.34 2.68
C MET A 62 -5.64 4.20 2.63
N SER A 63 -6.11 2.96 2.71
CA SER A 63 -5.28 1.74 2.74
C SER A 63 -5.04 1.08 1.39
N HIS A 64 -5.50 1.71 0.31
CA HIS A 64 -5.35 1.19 -1.05
C HIS A 64 -4.64 2.17 -1.96
N ARG A 65 -3.97 1.64 -2.97
CA ARG A 65 -3.33 2.39 -4.06
C ARG A 65 -3.55 1.65 -5.38
N ARG A 66 -3.92 2.39 -6.42
CA ARG A 66 -3.86 1.90 -7.79
C ARG A 66 -2.52 2.32 -8.39
N ILE A 67 -1.72 1.34 -8.75
CA ILE A 67 -0.37 1.52 -9.26
C ILE A 67 -0.37 1.21 -10.75
N ALA A 68 0.21 2.09 -11.57
CA ALA A 68 0.40 1.82 -12.99
C ALA A 68 1.49 0.76 -13.19
N LEU A 69 1.21 -0.21 -14.05
CA LEU A 69 2.17 -1.23 -14.50
C LEU A 69 2.67 -0.96 -15.93
N GLY A 70 2.10 0.03 -16.62
CA GLY A 70 2.30 0.30 -18.05
C GLY A 70 1.24 -0.37 -18.93
N ASP A 71 1.15 0.02 -20.20
CA ASP A 71 0.24 -0.56 -21.21
C ASP A 71 -1.23 -0.68 -20.75
N ASP A 72 -1.77 0.38 -20.11
CA ASP A 72 -3.12 0.40 -19.54
C ASP A 72 -3.42 -0.74 -18.56
N CYS A 73 -2.39 -1.32 -17.96
CA CYS A 73 -2.47 -2.30 -16.88
C CYS A 73 -2.17 -1.64 -15.53
N TYR A 74 -2.93 -2.05 -14.51
CA TYR A 74 -2.87 -1.50 -13.16
C TYR A 74 -2.90 -2.59 -12.10
N LEU A 75 -2.27 -2.30 -10.97
CA LEU A 75 -2.35 -3.08 -9.75
C LEU A 75 -3.12 -2.29 -8.70
N LEU A 76 -4.29 -2.78 -8.29
CA LEU A 76 -4.95 -2.30 -7.10
C LEU A 76 -4.40 -3.07 -5.90
N LEU A 77 -3.64 -2.35 -5.06
CA LEU A 77 -2.97 -2.84 -3.88
C LEU A 77 -3.76 -2.44 -2.63
N HIS A 78 -4.04 -3.38 -1.74
CA HIS A 78 -4.68 -3.15 -0.45
C HIS A 78 -3.75 -3.59 0.68
N VAL A 79 -3.30 -2.63 1.49
CA VAL A 79 -2.44 -2.87 2.64
C VAL A 79 -3.30 -3.14 3.88
N ASN A 80 -2.99 -4.22 4.60
CA ASN A 80 -3.65 -4.49 5.87
C ASN A 80 -3.15 -3.52 6.93
N VAL A 81 -3.99 -2.59 7.36
CA VAL A 81 -3.62 -1.55 8.34
C VAL A 81 -3.09 -2.12 9.65
N ARG A 82 -3.63 -3.25 10.13
CA ARG A 82 -3.23 -3.89 11.39
C ARG A 82 -2.00 -4.79 11.25
N LYS A 83 -1.65 -5.17 10.02
CA LYS A 83 -0.51 -6.02 9.69
C LYS A 83 0.16 -5.46 8.43
N PRO A 84 0.69 -4.23 8.45
CA PRO A 84 1.05 -3.51 7.23
C PRO A 84 2.21 -4.17 6.47
N ARG A 85 3.04 -4.95 7.17
CA ARG A 85 4.14 -5.76 6.59
C ARG A 85 3.71 -7.14 6.07
N SER A 86 2.46 -7.55 6.26
CA SER A 86 1.97 -8.82 5.70
C SER A 86 1.77 -8.71 4.19
N LEU A 87 1.66 -9.85 3.50
CA LEU A 87 1.31 -9.88 2.08
C LEU A 87 0.00 -9.08 1.85
N PRO A 88 -0.03 -8.15 0.90
CA PRO A 88 -1.18 -7.30 0.67
C PRO A 88 -2.18 -8.05 -0.22
N GLU A 89 -3.44 -7.64 -0.17
CA GLU A 89 -4.37 -8.07 -1.20
C GLU A 89 -4.08 -7.30 -2.50
N VAL A 90 -4.09 -8.02 -3.61
CA VAL A 90 -3.78 -7.46 -4.93
C VAL A 90 -4.83 -7.85 -5.95
N ARG A 91 -5.24 -6.89 -6.77
CA ARG A 91 -6.10 -7.11 -7.93
C ARG A 91 -5.47 -6.48 -9.16
N PHE A 92 -5.36 -7.26 -10.22
CA PHE A 92 -4.86 -6.80 -11.52
C PHE A 92 -6.03 -6.29 -12.36
N LEU A 93 -5.83 -5.17 -13.06
CA LEU A 93 -6.81 -4.52 -13.91
C LEU A 93 -6.15 -4.21 -15.26
N GLY A 94 -6.82 -4.48 -16.38
CA GLY A 94 -6.27 -4.24 -17.74
C GLY A 94 -6.98 -5.07 -18.80
N THR A 95 -6.56 -4.96 -20.06
CA THR A 95 -7.11 -5.74 -21.18
C THR A 95 -6.45 -7.12 -21.33
N ASP A 96 -7.22 -8.09 -21.82
CA ASP A 96 -6.86 -9.51 -21.84
C ASP A 96 -5.64 -9.79 -22.76
N GLY A 97 -4.72 -10.65 -22.29
CA GLY A 97 -3.48 -11.05 -22.96
C GLY A 97 -2.19 -10.51 -22.34
N LYS A 98 -2.07 -9.18 -22.11
CA LYS A 98 -0.91 -8.60 -21.42
C LYS A 98 -1.00 -8.79 -19.90
N LEU A 99 -2.22 -8.66 -19.37
CA LEU A 99 -2.52 -8.82 -17.96
C LEU A 99 -2.15 -10.22 -17.44
N ASP A 100 -2.44 -11.27 -18.23
CA ASP A 100 -2.17 -12.66 -17.84
C ASP A 100 -0.68 -12.95 -17.64
N ARG A 101 0.18 -12.34 -18.48
CA ARG A 101 1.64 -12.44 -18.33
C ARG A 101 2.10 -11.77 -17.04
N LEU A 102 1.58 -10.59 -16.73
CA LEU A 102 1.88 -9.86 -15.49
C LEU A 102 1.43 -10.65 -14.26
N ILE A 103 0.20 -11.20 -14.29
CA ILE A 103 -0.34 -12.05 -13.21
C ILE A 103 0.52 -13.30 -13.00
N THR A 104 0.93 -13.96 -14.09
CA THR A 104 1.73 -15.19 -14.04
C THR A 104 3.10 -14.92 -13.42
N ASN A 105 3.76 -13.85 -13.85
CA ASN A 105 5.02 -13.41 -13.27
C ASN A 105 4.85 -13.07 -11.79
N TRP A 106 3.84 -12.27 -11.42
CA TRP A 106 3.55 -11.95 -10.02
C TRP A 106 3.39 -13.21 -9.15
N ARG A 107 2.56 -14.17 -9.58
CA ARG A 107 2.30 -15.41 -8.83
C ARG A 107 3.56 -16.26 -8.60
N LYS A 108 4.50 -16.24 -9.55
CA LYS A 108 5.77 -16.98 -9.46
C LYS A 108 6.69 -16.41 -8.37
N TYR A 109 6.66 -15.09 -8.16
CA TYR A 109 7.60 -14.40 -7.28
C TYR A 109 6.97 -13.92 -5.95
N CYS A 110 5.65 -13.78 -5.85
CA CYS A 110 5.00 -13.24 -4.64
C CYS A 110 5.19 -14.11 -3.38
N LYS A 111 5.37 -15.43 -3.53
CA LYS A 111 5.53 -16.36 -2.40
C LYS A 111 6.84 -16.21 -1.62
N LYS A 112 7.82 -15.47 -2.15
CA LYS A 112 9.16 -15.36 -1.57
C LYS A 112 9.52 -13.97 -1.03
N TRP A 113 8.65 -12.94 -1.13
CA TRP A 113 9.15 -11.54 -1.10
C TRP A 113 8.30 -10.47 -0.40
N TYR A 114 9.02 -9.45 0.07
CA TYR A 114 8.53 -8.17 0.57
C TYR A 114 8.13 -7.24 -0.59
N ILE A 115 6.89 -6.75 -0.55
CA ILE A 115 6.20 -5.91 -1.54
C ILE A 115 7.08 -4.78 -2.08
N LEU A 116 7.74 -4.04 -1.19
CA LEU A 116 8.56 -2.88 -1.55
C LEU A 116 9.77 -3.27 -2.39
N ARG A 117 10.37 -4.45 -2.19
CA ARG A 117 11.53 -4.89 -2.96
C ARG A 117 11.14 -5.37 -4.37
N PHE A 118 9.96 -5.94 -4.55
CA PHE A 118 9.47 -6.31 -5.89
C PHE A 118 9.10 -5.07 -6.69
N LEU A 119 8.34 -4.17 -6.08
CA LEU A 119 7.85 -2.98 -6.75
C LEU A 119 8.99 -1.95 -6.97
N THR A 120 9.98 -1.80 -6.08
CA THR A 120 11.21 -1.01 -6.38
C THR A 120 12.04 -1.62 -7.52
N LEU A 121 12.30 -2.94 -7.51
CA LEU A 121 13.11 -3.60 -8.55
C LEU A 121 12.47 -3.53 -9.94
N HIS A 122 11.13 -3.50 -10.03
CA HIS A 122 10.42 -3.51 -11.31
C HIS A 122 9.89 -2.13 -11.71
N ALA A 123 9.50 -1.24 -10.77
CA ALA A 123 9.03 0.11 -11.09
C ALA A 123 10.17 1.01 -11.59
N VAL A 124 11.41 0.82 -11.13
CA VAL A 124 12.58 1.55 -11.68
C VAL A 124 12.99 1.02 -13.07
N HIS A 125 12.61 -0.20 -13.44
CA HIS A 125 12.87 -0.80 -14.76
C HIS A 125 11.70 -0.70 -15.75
N MET A 126 10.57 -0.12 -15.33
CA MET A 126 9.36 0.06 -16.15
C MET A 126 9.33 1.38 -16.93
N SER A 127 10.48 2.03 -17.16
CA SER A 127 10.61 3.09 -18.15
C SER A 127 10.80 2.47 -19.55
N HIS A 128 9.70 2.51 -20.32
CA HIS A 128 9.56 2.47 -21.79
C HIS A 128 10.34 1.49 -22.69
N THR A 129 11.28 0.64 -22.24
CA THR A 129 11.97 -0.27 -23.21
C THR A 129 12.61 -1.55 -22.67
N LYS A 130 12.75 -1.76 -21.35
CA LYS A 130 13.60 -2.86 -20.83
C LYS A 130 12.93 -4.11 -20.26
N PHE A 131 11.61 -4.12 -20.09
CA PHE A 131 10.92 -5.35 -19.64
C PHE A 131 11.07 -6.51 -20.65
N TYR A 132 11.17 -6.19 -21.95
CA TYR A 132 11.32 -7.20 -23.00
C TYR A 132 12.72 -7.83 -23.03
N THR A 133 13.78 -7.11 -22.66
CA THR A 133 15.17 -7.63 -22.73
C THR A 133 15.52 -8.51 -21.54
N ASP A 134 15.10 -8.13 -20.32
CA ASP A 134 15.55 -8.82 -19.10
C ASP A 134 14.78 -10.12 -18.83
N MET A 135 13.57 -10.26 -19.41
CA MET A 135 12.79 -11.49 -19.33
C MET A 135 13.26 -12.56 -20.33
N LEU A 136 14.00 -12.18 -21.38
CA LEU A 136 14.59 -13.10 -22.36
C LEU A 136 16.06 -13.44 -22.07
N SER A 137 16.77 -12.65 -21.26
CA SER A 137 18.20 -12.88 -20.96
C SER A 137 18.45 -13.90 -19.83
N HIS A 138 17.41 -14.35 -19.15
CA HIS A 138 17.49 -15.36 -18.08
C HIS A 138 16.55 -16.56 -18.32
N ALA A 139 16.30 -16.87 -19.59
CA ALA A 139 15.76 -18.17 -20.04
C ALA A 139 16.91 -19.13 -20.37
#